data_AF-A0A1S3CSM8-F1
#
_entry.id   AF-A0A1S3CSM8-F1
#
_cell.length_a   1.000
_cell.length_b   1.000
_cell.length_c   1.000
_cell.angle_alpha   90.00
_cell.angle_beta   90.00
_cell.angle_gamma   90.00
#
_symmetry.space_group_name_H-M   'P 1'
#
loop_
_entity.id
_entity.type
_entity.pdbx_description
1 polymer ?
#
loop_
_entity_poly.entity_id
_entity_poly.type
_entity_poly.pdbx_seq_one_letter_code
_entity_poly.pdbx_strand_id
1 'polypeptide(L)'
;ELPEQQRSDAVSSMVYEANARVRDPVYGCVGAISSLQQQIDLLQTQLAIAQAEVVHMRMRHIPSSSYNPTMGHSSETASPSSKMNIPVPNKSYFSMDMVDHDSMGETLWSSC
;
A
#
# COMPACT_ATOMS: atom_id res chain seq x y z
N GLU A 1 -2.31 -39.80 16.79
CA GLU A 1 -1.61 -39.01 17.82
C GLU A 1 -0.35 -38.37 17.24
N LEU A 2 0.08 -37.24 17.79
CA LEU A 2 1.32 -36.55 17.40
C LEU A 2 2.54 -37.16 18.10
N PRO A 3 3.74 -37.13 17.47
CA PRO A 3 5.01 -37.45 18.12
C PRO A 3 5.22 -36.60 19.37
N GLU A 4 5.85 -37.15 20.42
CA GLU A 4 6.03 -36.45 21.70
C GLU A 4 6.66 -35.07 21.56
N GLN A 5 7.63 -34.90 20.66
CA GLN A 5 8.29 -33.61 20.44
C GLN A 5 7.34 -32.51 19.97
N GLN A 6 6.26 -32.85 19.26
CA GLN A 6 5.31 -31.87 18.70
C GLN A 6 4.11 -31.60 19.61
N ARG A 7 3.94 -32.40 20.68
CA ARG A 7 2.77 -32.29 21.57
C ARG A 7 2.75 -30.94 22.30
N SER A 8 3.90 -30.46 22.75
CA SER A 8 4.02 -29.15 23.43
C SER A 8 3.56 -27.99 22.53
N ASP A 9 4.00 -28.01 21.28
CA ASP A 9 3.64 -26.98 20.30
C ASP A 9 2.14 -27.05 19.96
N ALA A 10 1.61 -28.26 19.76
CA ALA A 10 0.19 -28.45 19.52
C ALA A 10 -0.67 -27.95 20.68
N VAL A 11 -0.28 -28.22 21.93
CA VAL A 11 -0.96 -27.68 23.12
C VAL A 11 -0.91 -26.16 23.15
N SER A 12 0.24 -25.58 22.84
CA SER A 12 0.40 -24.13 22.77
C SER A 12 -0.52 -23.51 21.70
N SER A 13 -0.63 -24.13 20.52
CA SER A 13 -1.56 -23.71 19.46
C SER A 13 -3.02 -23.82 19.91
N MET A 14 -3.42 -24.92 20.55
CA MET A 14 -4.79 -25.09 21.04
C MET A 14 -5.16 -24.04 22.09
N VAL A 15 -4.25 -23.73 23.02
CA VAL A 15 -4.46 -22.67 24.04
C VAL A 15 -4.60 -21.31 23.38
N TYR A 16 -3.75 -21.00 22.39
CA TYR A 16 -3.84 -19.76 21.63
C TYR A 16 -5.19 -19.62 20.93
N GLU A 17 -5.64 -20.65 20.20
CA GLU A 17 -6.92 -20.65 19.49
C GLU A 17 -8.11 -20.52 20.45
N ALA A 18 -8.09 -21.24 21.57
CA ALA A 18 -9.13 -21.15 22.59
C ALA A 18 -9.22 -19.73 23.17
N ASN A 19 -8.07 -19.14 23.55
CA ASN A 19 -8.02 -17.78 24.07
C ASN A 19 -8.49 -16.74 23.03
N ALA A 20 -8.16 -16.94 21.75
CA ALA A 20 -8.64 -16.07 20.68
C ALA A 20 -10.17 -16.15 20.57
N ARG A 21 -10.77 -17.34 20.66
CA ARG A 21 -12.24 -17.50 20.67
C ARG A 21 -12.93 -16.90 21.89
N VAL A 22 -12.26 -16.87 23.05
CA VAL A 22 -12.79 -16.19 24.25
C VAL A 22 -12.87 -14.67 24.03
N ARG A 23 -11.85 -14.10 23.39
CA ARG A 23 -11.78 -12.65 23.11
C ARG A 23 -12.67 -12.23 21.94
N ASP A 24 -12.75 -13.06 20.90
CA ASP A 24 -13.59 -12.87 19.73
C ASP A 24 -14.36 -14.17 19.45
N PRO A 25 -15.60 -14.29 19.96
CA PRO A 25 -16.41 -15.50 19.82
C PRO A 25 -16.83 -15.82 18.37
N VAL A 26 -16.77 -14.84 17.47
CA VAL A 26 -17.22 -15.00 16.08
C VAL A 26 -16.04 -15.40 15.20
N TYR A 27 -14.95 -14.64 15.24
CA TYR A 27 -13.83 -14.84 14.33
C TYR A 27 -12.59 -15.46 14.98
N GLY A 28 -12.41 -15.34 16.30
CA GLY A 28 -11.28 -15.92 17.02
C GLY A 28 -9.92 -15.64 16.36
N CYS A 29 -9.12 -16.70 16.14
CA CYS A 29 -7.84 -16.57 15.45
C CYS A 29 -7.97 -16.22 13.95
N VAL A 30 -9.11 -16.48 13.32
CA VAL A 30 -9.37 -16.11 11.92
C VAL A 30 -9.37 -14.59 11.76
N GLY A 31 -9.88 -13.85 12.76
CA GLY A 31 -9.82 -12.38 12.76
C GLY A 31 -8.38 -11.85 12.68
N ALA A 32 -7.45 -12.48 13.42
CA ALA A 32 -6.03 -12.14 13.36
C ALA A 32 -5.42 -12.47 11.99
N ILE A 33 -5.74 -13.64 11.43
CA ILE A 33 -5.29 -14.04 10.09
C ILE A 33 -5.75 -13.03 9.03
N SER A 34 -7.04 -12.68 9.03
CA SER A 34 -7.61 -11.70 8.09
C SER A 34 -6.98 -10.32 8.23
N SER A 35 -6.73 -9.87 9.47
CA SER A 35 -6.08 -8.58 9.73
C SER A 35 -4.64 -8.56 9.20
N LEU A 36 -3.91 -9.67 9.32
CA LEU A 36 -2.55 -9.79 8.77
C LEU A 36 -2.56 -9.83 7.24
N GLN A 37 -3.53 -10.52 6.63
CA GLN A 37 -3.70 -10.53 5.18
C GLN A 37 -3.95 -9.13 4.63
N GLN A 38 -4.84 -8.35 5.25
CA GLN A 38 -5.09 -6.96 4.88
C GLN A 38 -3.84 -6.09 5.00
N GLN A 39 -3.04 -6.27 6.05
CA GLN A 39 -1.77 -5.55 6.21
C GLN A 39 -0.76 -5.91 5.12
N ILE A 40 -0.67 -7.18 4.73
CA ILE A 40 0.18 -7.62 3.62
C ILE A 40 -0.24 -6.93 2.33
N ASP A 41 -1.54 -6.94 2.00
CA ASP A 41 -2.06 -6.32 0.78
C ASP A 41 -1.78 -4.81 0.73
N LEU A 42 -1.97 -4.14 1.87
CA LEU A 42 -1.69 -2.71 2.01
C LEU A 42 -0.19 -2.40 1.84
N LEU A 43 0.70 -3.23 2.41
CA LEU A 43 2.15 -3.07 2.24
C LEU A 43 2.60 -3.35 0.81
N GLN A 44 2.04 -4.37 0.16
CA GLN A 44 2.32 -4.66 -1.25
C GLN A 44 1.88 -3.51 -2.16
N THR A 45 0.72 -2.90 -1.88
CA THR A 45 0.23 -1.74 -2.62
C THR A 45 1.17 -0.54 -2.45
N GLN A 46 1.58 -0.24 -1.22
CA GLN A 46 2.55 0.85 -0.96
C GLN A 46 3.89 0.61 -1.66
N LEU A 47 4.37 -0.64 -1.65
CA LEU A 47 5.60 -1.00 -2.35
C LEU A 47 5.47 -0.76 -3.86
N ALA A 48 4.36 -1.17 -4.47
CA ALA A 48 4.11 -0.97 -5.90
C ALA A 48 4.07 0.53 -6.27
N ILE A 49 3.43 1.35 -5.43
CA ILE A 49 3.39 2.81 -5.61
C ILE A 49 4.81 3.39 -5.53
N ALA A 50 5.56 3.08 -4.49
CA ALA A 50 6.92 3.58 -4.31
C ALA A 50 7.85 3.15 -5.47
N GLN A 51 7.71 1.93 -5.97
CA GLN A 51 8.45 1.45 -7.14
C GLN A 51 8.09 2.23 -8.40
N ALA A 52 6.81 2.50 -8.64
CA ALA A 52 6.35 3.31 -9.77
C ALA A 52 6.88 4.74 -9.69
N GLU A 53 6.91 5.35 -8.50
CA GLU A 53 7.48 6.67 -8.28
C GLU A 53 8.98 6.71 -8.61
N VAL A 54 9.75 5.70 -8.18
CA VAL A 54 11.18 5.59 -8.51
C VAL A 54 11.40 5.52 -10.02
N VAL A 55 10.62 4.70 -10.73
CA VAL A 55 10.72 4.58 -12.20
C VAL A 55 10.37 5.91 -12.87
N HIS A 56 9.32 6.58 -12.41
CA HIS A 56 8.88 7.86 -12.94
C HIS A 56 9.94 8.96 -12.74
N MET A 57 10.59 9.00 -11.58
CA MET A 57 11.70 9.94 -11.33
C MET A 57 12.91 9.64 -12.21
N ARG A 58 13.27 8.36 -12.40
CA ARG A 58 14.34 7.96 -13.32
C ARG A 58 14.05 8.36 -14.76
N MET A 59 12.82 8.17 -15.24
CA MET A 59 12.42 8.54 -16.59
C MET A 59 12.52 10.06 -16.82
N ARG A 60 12.14 10.86 -15.82
CA ARG A 60 12.30 12.33 -15.86
C ARG A 60 13.75 12.80 -15.82
N HIS A 61 14.61 12.02 -15.18
CA HIS A 61 16.05 12.31 -15.08
C HIS A 61 16.88 11.77 -16.24
N ILE A 62 16.27 11.12 -17.27
CA ILE A 62 16.97 10.90 -18.54
C ILE A 62 17.19 12.30 -19.12
N PRO A 63 18.44 12.83 -19.15
CA PRO A 63 18.67 14.05 -19.90
C PRO A 63 18.28 13.70 -21.32
N SER A 64 17.42 14.52 -21.93
CA SER A 64 17.27 14.55 -23.37
C SER A 64 18.67 14.77 -23.95
N SER A 65 19.40 13.68 -24.19
CA SER A 65 20.71 13.73 -24.80
C SER A 65 20.50 14.44 -26.12
N SER A 66 21.14 15.60 -26.22
CA SER A 66 20.99 16.59 -27.29
C SER A 66 20.65 15.97 -28.63
N TYR A 67 19.38 16.04 -29.01
CA TYR A 67 19.05 16.11 -30.42
C TYR A 67 19.47 17.52 -30.85
N ASN A 68 20.66 17.65 -31.44
CA ASN A 68 21.08 18.89 -32.07
C ASN A 68 20.16 19.12 -33.28
N PRO A 69 19.30 20.16 -33.32
CA PRO A 69 18.76 20.61 -34.58
C PRO A 69 19.84 21.49 -35.19
N THR A 70 20.74 20.89 -35.98
CA THR A 70 21.58 21.67 -36.89
C THR A 70 20.63 22.44 -37.80
N MET A 71 20.59 23.75 -37.63
CA MET A 71 19.84 24.69 -38.44
C MET A 71 20.45 24.70 -39.84
N GLY A 72 20.04 23.72 -40.66
CA GLY A 72 20.29 23.65 -42.09
C GLY A 72 19.00 24.00 -42.82
N HIS A 73 19.11 24.96 -43.73
CA HIS A 73 18.00 25.48 -44.53
C HIS A 73 17.24 24.38 -45.31
N SER A 74 15.92 24.55 -45.33
CA SER A 74 14.97 24.20 -46.41
C SER A 74 14.40 22.77 -46.52
N SER A 75 13.06 22.77 -46.50
CA SER A 75 12.12 21.93 -47.27
C SER A 75 11.53 20.67 -46.63
N GLU A 76 10.23 20.80 -46.36
CA GLU A 76 9.14 19.87 -46.62
C GLU A 76 8.89 18.64 -45.74
N THR A 77 7.60 18.58 -45.36
CA THR A 77 6.73 17.43 -45.09
C THR A 77 6.47 17.00 -43.63
N ALA A 78 5.18 17.16 -43.29
CA ALA A 78 4.33 16.30 -42.47
C ALA A 78 4.50 16.27 -40.93
N SER A 79 3.51 16.92 -40.30
CA SER A 79 2.85 16.58 -39.02
C SER A 79 2.50 15.07 -38.90
N PRO A 80 2.22 14.49 -37.69
CA PRO A 80 1.26 15.05 -36.72
C PRO A 80 1.51 14.88 -35.20
N SER A 81 0.84 15.80 -34.50
CA SER A 81 0.32 15.77 -33.13
C SER A 81 0.14 14.39 -32.47
N SER A 82 0.55 14.30 -31.21
CA SER A 82 -0.10 13.46 -30.19
C SER A 82 -0.10 14.17 -28.84
N LYS A 83 -1.02 15.14 -28.68
CA LYS A 83 -1.55 15.51 -27.37
C LYS A 83 -2.31 14.32 -26.80
N MET A 84 -1.73 13.61 -25.84
CA MET A 84 -2.48 12.74 -24.93
C MET A 84 -2.66 13.50 -23.61
N ASN A 85 -3.66 14.37 -23.61
CA ASN A 85 -4.19 14.98 -22.40
C ASN A 85 -5.02 13.90 -21.69
N ILE A 86 -4.38 13.07 -20.85
CA ILE A 86 -5.12 12.21 -19.93
C ILE A 86 -5.65 13.12 -18.82
N PRO A 87 -6.98 13.25 -18.63
CA PRO A 87 -7.50 13.81 -17.40
C PRO A 87 -7.18 12.79 -16.31
N VAL A 88 -6.08 12.99 -15.61
CA VAL A 88 -5.94 12.41 -14.27
C VAL A 88 -7.08 13.03 -13.48
N PRO A 89 -8.05 12.26 -12.95
CA PRO A 89 -8.89 12.79 -11.91
C PRO A 89 -7.95 13.06 -10.74
N ASN A 90 -7.57 14.33 -10.59
CA ASN A 90 -6.99 14.86 -9.38
C ASN A 90 -8.06 14.71 -8.30
N LYS A 91 -8.14 13.53 -7.71
CA LYS A 91 -8.71 13.33 -6.40
C LYS A 91 -7.53 13.33 -5.45
N SER A 92 -7.10 14.55 -5.11
CA SER A 92 -6.66 14.84 -3.76
C SER A 92 -7.61 14.11 -2.79
N TYR A 93 -7.17 12.95 -2.30
CA TYR A 93 -7.72 12.33 -1.11
C TYR A 93 -6.78 12.59 0.07
N PHE A 94 -6.28 13.83 0.16
CA PHE A 94 -5.50 14.31 1.30
C PHE A 94 -5.99 15.68 1.81
N SER A 95 -7.25 16.01 1.52
CA SER A 95 -7.98 17.01 2.30
C SER A 95 -9.29 16.42 2.79
N MET A 96 -9.20 15.53 3.76
CA MET A 96 -10.17 15.59 4.86
C MET A 96 -9.68 16.74 5.73
N ASP A 97 -10.38 17.86 5.64
CA ASP A 97 -10.21 19.01 6.52
C ASP A 97 -10.04 18.55 7.98
N MET A 98 -9.22 19.28 8.72
CA MET A 98 -9.19 19.20 10.18
C MET A 98 -10.61 19.47 10.70
N VAL A 99 -11.35 18.41 11.00
CA VAL A 99 -12.46 18.47 11.96
C VAL A 99 -11.88 18.02 13.29
N ASP A 100 -11.53 19.01 14.10
CA ASP A 100 -11.32 18.82 15.52
C ASP A 100 -12.64 18.33 16.13
N HIS A 101 -12.67 17.07 16.55
CA HIS A 101 -13.71 16.51 17.40
C HIS A 101 -13.03 15.64 18.45
N ASP A 102 -12.53 16.32 19.47
CA ASP A 102 -12.76 16.00 20.87
C ASP A 102 -12.87 14.49 21.23
N SER A 103 -11.86 14.02 21.96
CA SER A 103 -12.06 13.35 23.24
C SER A 103 -13.11 12.23 23.27
N MET A 104 -12.73 10.97 23.00
CA MET A 104 -13.34 9.76 23.62
C MET A 104 -12.52 8.46 23.44
N GLY A 105 -11.26 8.50 22.96
CA GLY A 105 -10.50 7.27 22.65
C GLY A 105 -9.36 6.90 23.60
N GLU A 106 -8.80 7.87 24.32
CA GLU A 106 -7.48 7.72 24.97
C GLU A 106 -7.55 7.14 26.39
N THR A 107 -8.74 7.00 27.00
CA THR A 107 -8.90 6.53 28.40
C THR A 107 -8.99 5.01 28.57
N LEU A 108 -9.11 4.23 27.49
CA LEU A 108 -9.31 2.77 27.60
C LEU A 108 -8.00 1.95 27.57
N TRP A 109 -6.84 2.58 27.39
CA TRP A 109 -5.54 1.89 27.32
C TRP A 109 -4.65 2.08 28.56
N SER A 110 -5.12 2.80 29.59
CA SER A 110 -4.34 3.06 30.82
C SER A 110 -4.76 2.24 32.05
N SER A 111 -5.47 1.11 31.91
CA SER A 111 -5.85 0.30 33.09
C SER A 111 -5.99 -1.20 32.84
N CYS A 112 -5.11 -1.81 32.05
CA CYS A 112 -4.81 -3.25 32.11
C CYS A 112 -3.34 -3.50 31.78
#